data_AF-A0A1B6GMX6-F1
#
_entry.id   AF-A0A1B6GMX6-F1
#
_cell.length_a   1.000
_cell.length_b   1.000
_cell.length_c   1.000
_cell.angle_alpha   90.00
_cell.angle_beta   90.00
_cell.angle_gamma   90.00
#
_symmetry.space_group_name_H-M   'P 1'
#
loop_
_entity.id
_entity.type
_entity.pdbx_description
1 polymer ?
#
loop_
_entity_poly.entity_id
_entity_poly.type
_entity_poly.pdbx_seq_one_letter_code
_entity_poly.pdbx_strand_id
1 'polypeptide(L)'
;CADCAAAERGSVAAPGPQRKISSFLKFGHGKSNAVPTAPATNVSEKTPSNQNVFVIDLSHVQSQKQSIKEQEANYNPYLNRQVSHPTSTFETLLHLLKGSLGTGILAMPKAFTHSGYVLGILGTLFIGLICTYCIHLLIKVQYAMCIRRRTPKLSYTGTAEEALKDGPPVFKALAPYAQHIVNAFLLLYQLGSCCVYFVFVADSLKKIMDEYIADYAVQLYMLVILVPITSLCMIKNLKKLVPVSSIANVITFISYGIIIYFLFSAGPTLEGRVAIGQDVKTYPLFLGTVLFALEAIGVMLPLENEMKHPKKFGGNCGVLNQGMFSIIILYIFMGMLGYMAHGDAAQGSINLNMPRDNVLAQAVLALLGLSVFLSYSLQFYVAIRIVLDDYCPAKWRKGKNKSKYDNGIRVALVLLTFSLAASFPKIDIFISLVGAFCLSGLGIGFPAIIELSAYWYENRGWNFVWLLVRNLLLIVMCCTGLISGTYASVCDIVDYFQKTH
;
A
#
# COMPACT_ATOMS: atom_id res chain seq x y z
N CYS A 1 29.80 -56.54 10.93
CA CYS A 1 28.52 -56.95 11.54
C CYS A 1 27.43 -56.61 10.53
N ALA A 2 27.17 -57.40 9.48
CA ALA A 2 26.78 -58.81 9.41
C ALA A 2 25.50 -59.10 10.22
N ASP A 3 24.40 -59.26 9.46
CA ASP A 3 23.27 -60.19 9.59
C ASP A 3 22.47 -60.17 10.92
N CYS A 4 21.12 -60.28 10.97
CA CYS A 4 20.29 -61.25 10.27
C CYS A 4 18.77 -61.05 10.55
N ALA A 5 17.95 -61.67 9.67
CA ALA A 5 16.55 -62.13 9.80
C ALA A 5 15.39 -61.08 9.77
N ALA A 6 14.54 -60.96 8.72
CA ALA A 6 13.64 -61.93 8.05
C ALA A 6 12.44 -62.35 8.93
N ALA A 7 11.18 -62.51 8.54
CA ALA A 7 10.36 -62.48 7.31
C ALA A 7 8.88 -62.30 7.79
N GLU A 8 7.83 -62.00 7.03
CA GLU A 8 7.18 -62.72 5.92
C GLU A 8 6.14 -61.79 5.23
N ARG A 9 6.18 -61.64 3.89
CA ARG A 9 5.30 -62.25 2.84
C ARG A 9 3.79 -61.88 2.97
N GLY A 10 3.09 -61.41 1.94
CA GLY A 10 3.42 -61.13 0.55
C GLY A 10 2.16 -60.76 -0.28
N SER A 11 2.38 -60.16 -1.45
CA SER A 11 1.65 -60.28 -2.75
C SER A 11 0.12 -60.02 -2.79
N VAL A 12 -0.50 -59.30 -3.73
CA VAL A 12 -0.45 -59.37 -5.21
C VAL A 12 -1.07 -58.09 -5.84
N ALA A 13 -0.69 -57.86 -7.09
CA ALA A 13 -0.99 -56.78 -8.04
C ALA A 13 -2.47 -56.42 -8.38
N ALA A 14 -2.58 -55.23 -8.99
CA ALA A 14 -3.70 -54.61 -9.72
C ALA A 14 -4.20 -55.45 -10.94
N PRO A 15 -5.30 -55.12 -11.72
CA PRO A 15 -5.82 -53.78 -12.10
C PRO A 15 -7.37 -53.62 -12.12
N GLY A 16 -7.87 -52.40 -12.44
CA GLY A 16 -9.31 -52.04 -12.60
C GLY A 16 -9.99 -52.70 -13.84
N PRO A 17 -11.13 -52.22 -14.39
CA PRO A 17 -11.92 -50.97 -14.15
C PRO A 17 -13.48 -51.16 -14.17
N GLN A 18 -14.24 -50.05 -14.14
CA GLN A 18 -15.60 -49.82 -14.72
C GLN A 18 -16.81 -49.46 -13.81
N ARG A 19 -17.37 -48.27 -14.12
CA ARG A 19 -18.79 -47.86 -14.33
C ARG A 19 -19.94 -48.43 -13.46
N LYS A 20 -20.75 -47.51 -12.90
CA LYS A 20 -22.24 -47.34 -12.93
C LYS A 20 -22.66 -46.50 -11.71
N ILE A 21 -23.25 -45.31 -11.81
CA ILE A 21 -24.65 -44.92 -12.12
C ILE A 21 -25.72 -45.83 -11.49
N SER A 22 -26.34 -45.36 -10.40
CA SER A 22 -27.78 -45.48 -10.04
C SER A 22 -28.00 -44.82 -8.66
N SER A 23 -28.72 -43.70 -8.57
CA SER A 23 -30.15 -43.61 -8.23
C SER A 23 -30.54 -44.32 -6.93
N PHE A 24 -30.81 -43.54 -5.88
CA PHE A 24 -31.77 -43.94 -4.84
C PHE A 24 -32.80 -42.84 -4.63
N LEU A 25 -34.04 -43.29 -4.62
CA LEU A 25 -35.30 -42.56 -4.60
C LEU A 25 -36.02 -43.01 -3.31
N LYS A 26 -36.88 -42.12 -2.78
CA LYS A 26 -38.00 -42.37 -1.83
C LYS A 26 -37.62 -42.46 -0.33
N PHE A 27 -38.38 -41.96 0.64
CA PHE A 27 -39.66 -41.23 0.74
C PHE A 27 -39.78 -40.75 2.21
N GLY A 28 -40.54 -39.67 2.52
CA GLY A 28 -40.98 -39.44 3.91
C GLY A 28 -41.47 -38.05 4.33
N HIS A 29 -42.67 -37.65 3.87
CA HIS A 29 -43.71 -36.86 4.58
C HIS A 29 -43.39 -35.55 5.33
N GLY A 30 -43.83 -34.43 4.71
CA GLY A 30 -44.97 -33.63 5.18
C GLY A 30 -44.77 -32.54 6.25
N LYS A 31 -44.81 -31.26 5.85
CA LYS A 31 -45.91 -30.29 6.15
C LYS A 31 -45.65 -28.92 5.51
N SER A 32 -46.77 -28.31 5.11
CA SER A 32 -47.00 -27.12 4.28
C SER A 32 -46.64 -25.77 4.94
N ASN A 33 -46.19 -24.78 4.15
CA ASN A 33 -46.97 -23.55 3.87
C ASN A 33 -46.27 -22.56 2.90
N ALA A 34 -46.99 -22.30 1.80
CA ALA A 34 -47.20 -21.06 1.04
C ALA A 34 -46.01 -20.24 0.49
N VAL A 35 -45.90 -20.24 -0.84
CA VAL A 35 -45.21 -19.25 -1.69
C VAL A 35 -46.29 -18.37 -2.35
N PRO A 36 -46.15 -17.03 -2.44
CA PRO A 36 -47.14 -16.19 -3.13
C PRO A 36 -47.04 -16.33 -4.65
N THR A 37 -48.17 -16.61 -5.29
CA THR A 37 -48.39 -16.61 -6.73
C THR A 37 -48.50 -15.19 -7.28
N ALA A 38 -47.94 -14.98 -8.47
CA ALA A 38 -48.02 -13.73 -9.24
C ALA A 38 -49.48 -13.41 -9.66
N PRO A 39 -49.86 -12.12 -9.79
CA PRO A 39 -51.21 -11.75 -10.21
C PRO A 39 -51.42 -12.00 -11.70
N ALA A 40 -52.57 -12.60 -12.02
CA ALA A 40 -53.04 -12.87 -13.37
C ALA A 40 -53.42 -11.57 -14.10
N THR A 41 -52.86 -11.37 -15.29
CA THR A 41 -53.30 -10.37 -16.26
C THR A 41 -54.56 -10.85 -16.96
N ASN A 42 -55.69 -10.19 -16.71
CA ASN A 42 -56.91 -10.35 -17.51
C ASN A 42 -56.73 -9.64 -18.86
N VAL A 43 -56.61 -10.41 -19.94
CA VAL A 43 -56.70 -9.91 -21.31
C VAL A 43 -58.14 -10.08 -21.77
N SER A 44 -58.85 -8.97 -21.98
CA SER A 44 -60.14 -8.95 -22.67
C SER A 44 -59.87 -8.65 -24.14
N GLU A 45 -60.11 -9.62 -25.02
CA GLU A 45 -60.05 -9.46 -26.47
C GLU A 45 -61.26 -8.68 -26.99
N LYS A 46 -61.01 -7.51 -27.59
CA LYS A 46 -61.86 -6.91 -28.63
C LYS A 46 -60.97 -6.53 -29.82
N THR A 47 -61.46 -6.88 -31.01
CA THR A 47 -60.85 -6.85 -32.35
C THR A 47 -60.55 -5.43 -32.89
N PRO A 48 -59.83 -5.26 -34.02
CA PRO A 48 -58.63 -4.43 -34.08
C PRO A 48 -58.80 -3.13 -34.88
N SER A 49 -58.08 -2.07 -34.52
CA SER A 49 -57.73 -1.00 -35.46
C SER A 49 -56.46 -0.25 -35.03
N ASN A 50 -55.62 0.03 -36.03
CA ASN A 50 -54.35 0.74 -36.05
C ASN A 50 -54.07 1.76 -34.93
N GLN A 51 -52.99 1.54 -34.16
CA GLN A 51 -51.83 2.43 -33.97
C GLN A 51 -51.00 1.91 -32.79
N ASN A 52 -49.74 1.50 -33.04
CA ASN A 52 -48.79 1.14 -32.00
C ASN A 52 -48.34 2.40 -31.23
N VAL A 53 -49.16 2.87 -30.30
CA VAL A 53 -48.75 3.83 -29.27
C VAL A 53 -48.43 3.02 -28.02
N PHE A 54 -47.14 2.79 -27.78
CA PHE A 54 -46.68 2.29 -26.47
C PHE A 54 -46.77 3.45 -25.47
N VAL A 55 -47.86 3.52 -24.73
CA VAL A 55 -47.97 4.40 -23.56
C VAL A 55 -47.10 3.79 -22.47
N ILE A 56 -45.87 4.31 -22.32
CA ILE A 56 -45.06 4.03 -21.14
C ILE A 56 -45.74 4.75 -19.98
N ASP A 57 -46.38 3.99 -19.10
CA ASP A 57 -46.97 4.54 -17.89
C ASP A 57 -45.85 5.12 -17.00
N LEU A 58 -45.74 6.45 -17.02
CA LEU A 58 -44.71 7.20 -16.33
C LEU A 58 -44.73 6.92 -14.82
N SER A 59 -45.91 6.57 -14.28
CA SER A 59 -46.10 6.24 -12.87
C SER A 59 -45.44 4.91 -12.48
N HIS A 60 -45.46 3.91 -13.39
CA HIS A 60 -44.79 2.62 -13.21
C HIS A 60 -43.26 2.74 -13.33
N VAL A 61 -42.77 3.60 -14.23
CA VAL A 61 -41.34 3.90 -14.34
C VAL A 61 -40.85 4.71 -13.14
N GLN A 62 -41.67 5.63 -12.62
CA GLN A 62 -41.37 6.38 -11.40
C GLN A 62 -41.39 5.47 -10.17
N SER A 63 -42.36 4.57 -10.01
CA SER A 63 -42.42 3.63 -8.89
C SER A 63 -41.30 2.57 -8.92
N GLN A 64 -40.88 2.12 -10.11
CA GLN A 64 -39.68 1.29 -10.25
C GLN A 64 -38.40 2.08 -9.94
N LYS A 65 -38.27 3.32 -10.39
CA LYS A 65 -37.14 4.20 -9.99
C LYS A 65 -37.14 4.46 -8.48
N GLN A 66 -38.30 4.57 -7.85
CA GLN A 66 -38.44 4.84 -6.42
C GLN A 66 -38.13 3.61 -5.58
N SER A 67 -38.58 2.41 -5.99
CA SER A 67 -38.24 1.13 -5.34
C SER A 67 -36.78 0.72 -5.54
N ILE A 68 -36.16 1.02 -6.70
CA ILE A 68 -34.71 0.85 -6.90
C ILE A 68 -33.94 1.82 -6.00
N LYS A 69 -34.36 3.09 -5.88
CA LYS A 69 -33.77 4.07 -4.96
C LYS A 69 -33.92 3.69 -3.48
N GLU A 70 -35.06 3.15 -3.08
CA GLU A 70 -35.31 2.67 -1.72
C GLU A 70 -34.49 1.40 -1.41
N GLN A 71 -34.30 0.50 -2.39
CA GLN A 71 -33.41 -0.66 -2.24
C GLN A 71 -31.92 -0.29 -2.28
N GLU A 72 -31.52 0.72 -3.05
CA GLU A 72 -30.17 1.33 -3.00
C GLU A 72 -29.91 1.96 -1.63
N ALA A 73 -30.91 2.61 -1.02
CA ALA A 73 -30.80 3.19 0.32
C ALA A 73 -30.62 2.15 1.45
N ASN A 74 -30.99 0.88 1.21
CA ASN A 74 -30.99 -0.17 2.23
C ASN A 74 -29.80 -1.15 2.14
N TYR A 75 -28.94 -1.04 1.12
CA TYR A 75 -27.76 -1.89 1.04
C TYR A 75 -26.64 -1.36 1.94
N ASN A 76 -26.26 -2.12 2.96
CA ASN A 76 -25.12 -1.79 3.81
C ASN A 76 -23.91 -2.67 3.47
N PRO A 77 -22.85 -2.12 2.84
CA PRO A 77 -21.67 -2.89 2.48
C PRO A 77 -21.04 -3.60 3.68
N TYR A 78 -21.04 -2.97 4.86
CA TYR A 78 -20.40 -3.51 6.06
C TYR A 78 -21.07 -4.77 6.60
N LEU A 79 -22.40 -4.90 6.43
CA LEU A 79 -23.13 -6.10 6.86
C LEU A 79 -22.97 -7.28 5.87
N ASN A 80 -22.63 -6.97 4.63
CA ASN A 80 -22.49 -7.95 3.55
C ASN A 80 -21.04 -8.43 3.34
N ARG A 81 -20.08 -7.93 4.13
CA ARG A 81 -18.68 -8.38 4.11
C ARG A 81 -18.54 -9.72 4.81
N GLN A 82 -18.02 -10.72 4.12
CA GLN A 82 -17.53 -11.96 4.74
C GLN A 82 -16.03 -11.86 4.95
N VAL A 83 -15.61 -11.74 6.21
CA VAL A 83 -14.20 -11.67 6.61
C VAL A 83 -13.84 -12.94 7.37
N SER A 84 -12.90 -13.72 6.84
CA SER A 84 -12.57 -15.03 7.41
C SER A 84 -11.88 -14.93 8.79
N HIS A 85 -11.01 -13.94 8.97
CA HIS A 85 -10.24 -13.70 10.19
C HIS A 85 -10.24 -12.19 10.48
N PRO A 86 -11.33 -11.65 11.06
CA PRO A 86 -11.46 -10.22 11.25
C PRO A 86 -10.48 -9.69 12.30
N THR A 87 -9.82 -8.58 12.00
CA THR A 87 -8.89 -7.93 12.95
C THR A 87 -9.62 -7.04 13.94
N SER A 88 -9.12 -6.97 15.18
CA SER A 88 -9.60 -6.04 16.20
C SER A 88 -9.15 -4.59 15.90
N THR A 89 -9.81 -3.60 16.52
CA THR A 89 -9.45 -2.17 16.36
C THR A 89 -7.98 -1.91 16.70
N PHE A 90 -7.49 -2.51 17.79
CA PHE A 90 -6.11 -2.33 18.24
C PHE A 90 -5.11 -3.07 17.33
N GLU A 91 -5.45 -4.28 16.88
CA GLU A 91 -4.64 -5.00 15.88
C GLU A 91 -4.53 -4.20 14.59
N THR A 92 -5.63 -3.64 14.09
CA THR A 92 -5.62 -2.78 12.90
C THR A 92 -4.77 -1.53 13.11
N LEU A 93 -4.83 -0.90 14.29
CA LEU A 93 -3.95 0.22 14.63
C LEU A 93 -2.48 -0.19 14.56
N LEU A 94 -2.11 -1.33 15.17
CA LEU A 94 -0.74 -1.85 15.11
C LEU A 94 -0.32 -2.19 13.67
N HIS A 95 -1.22 -2.72 12.86
CA HIS A 95 -0.96 -2.98 11.44
C HIS A 95 -0.79 -1.69 10.63
N LEU A 96 -1.55 -0.63 10.93
CA LEU A 96 -1.43 0.68 10.30
C LEU A 96 -0.09 1.32 10.67
N LEU A 97 0.24 1.34 11.97
CA LEU A 97 1.54 1.82 12.46
C LEU A 97 2.66 1.03 11.78
N LYS A 98 2.58 -0.31 11.78
CA LYS A 98 3.55 -1.15 11.07
C LYS A 98 3.67 -0.80 9.59
N GLY A 99 2.54 -0.64 8.91
CA GLY A 99 2.50 -0.39 7.46
C GLY A 99 3.15 0.93 7.06
N SER A 100 3.21 1.89 8.00
CA SER A 100 3.76 3.22 7.78
C SER A 100 5.17 3.38 8.37
N LEU A 101 5.46 2.78 9.53
CA LEU A 101 6.76 2.81 10.22
C LEU A 101 7.77 1.87 9.53
N GLY A 102 8.23 2.26 8.34
CA GLY A 102 9.30 1.61 7.59
C GLY A 102 10.65 2.35 7.70
N THR A 103 11.50 2.20 6.69
CA THR A 103 12.79 2.94 6.61
C THR A 103 12.62 4.44 6.41
N GLY A 104 11.42 4.92 6.01
CA GLY A 104 11.14 6.34 5.80
C GLY A 104 11.39 7.22 7.03
N ILE A 105 11.08 6.73 8.23
CA ILE A 105 11.35 7.45 9.48
C ILE A 105 12.84 7.74 9.68
N LEU A 106 13.71 6.84 9.22
CA LEU A 106 15.15 6.95 9.39
C LEU A 106 15.76 8.02 8.48
N ALA A 107 15.07 8.40 7.41
CA ALA A 107 15.47 9.47 6.49
C ALA A 107 14.94 10.86 6.91
N MET A 108 14.05 10.94 7.91
CA MET A 108 13.48 12.22 8.37
C MET A 108 14.53 13.24 8.83
N PRO A 109 15.60 12.87 9.55
CA PRO A 109 16.64 13.85 9.92
C PRO A 109 17.28 14.52 8.70
N LYS A 110 17.52 13.75 7.63
CA LYS A 110 18.04 14.29 6.37
C LYS A 110 17.04 15.24 5.72
N ALA A 111 15.77 14.87 5.70
CA ALA A 111 14.70 15.73 5.20
C ALA A 111 14.67 17.09 5.93
N PHE A 112 14.91 17.10 7.23
CA PHE A 112 14.96 18.33 8.03
C PHE A 112 16.21 19.18 7.75
N THR A 113 17.31 18.62 7.23
CA THR A 113 18.42 19.43 6.69
C THR A 113 18.02 20.23 5.45
N HIS A 114 17.05 19.73 4.67
CA HIS A 114 16.58 20.40 3.46
C HIS A 114 15.55 21.50 3.73
N SER A 115 14.81 21.42 4.83
CA SER A 115 13.73 22.36 5.16
C SER A 115 14.02 23.23 6.38
N GLY A 116 14.95 22.87 7.26
CA GLY A 116 15.12 23.49 8.57
C GLY A 116 14.07 23.01 9.58
N TYR A 117 14.27 23.29 10.87
CA TYR A 117 13.45 22.66 11.92
C TYR A 117 12.00 23.18 11.99
N VAL A 118 11.74 24.48 11.77
CA VAL A 118 10.38 25.05 11.83
C VAL A 118 9.56 24.60 10.63
N LEU A 119 10.11 24.78 9.42
CA LEU A 119 9.43 24.32 8.21
C LEU A 119 9.33 22.79 8.17
N GLY A 120 10.31 22.07 8.71
CA GLY A 120 10.25 20.62 8.88
C GLY A 120 9.07 20.18 9.74
N ILE A 121 8.88 20.81 10.91
CA ILE A 121 7.75 20.51 11.82
C ILE A 121 6.41 20.85 11.14
N LEU A 122 6.25 22.10 10.69
CA LEU A 122 4.99 22.59 10.12
C LEU A 122 4.65 21.90 8.80
N GLY A 123 5.66 21.67 7.96
CA GLY A 123 5.52 20.97 6.68
C GLY A 123 5.15 19.51 6.86
N THR A 124 5.81 18.79 7.77
CA THR A 124 5.46 17.38 8.06
C THR A 124 4.05 17.26 8.62
N LEU A 125 3.66 18.17 9.52
CA LEU A 125 2.29 18.23 10.04
C LEU A 125 1.28 18.51 8.92
N PHE A 126 1.54 19.51 8.07
CA PHE A 126 0.66 19.89 6.97
C PHE A 126 0.48 18.75 5.96
N ILE A 127 1.58 18.14 5.49
CA ILE A 127 1.55 17.02 4.56
C ILE A 127 0.82 15.83 5.19
N GLY A 128 1.12 15.50 6.45
CA GLY A 128 0.44 14.40 7.15
C GLY A 128 -1.06 14.61 7.31
N LEU A 129 -1.52 15.84 7.56
CA LEU A 129 -2.95 16.16 7.60
C LEU A 129 -3.61 16.02 6.23
N ILE A 130 -2.93 16.42 5.15
CA ILE A 130 -3.44 16.26 3.78
C ILE A 130 -3.52 14.77 3.39
N CYS A 131 -2.48 13.99 3.66
CA CYS A 131 -2.48 12.55 3.43
C CYS A 131 -3.63 11.88 4.19
N THR A 132 -3.78 12.20 5.48
CA THR A 132 -4.88 11.69 6.31
C THR A 132 -6.24 12.06 5.72
N TYR A 133 -6.40 13.31 5.28
CA TYR A 133 -7.61 13.79 4.63
C TYR A 133 -7.92 13.02 3.32
N CYS A 134 -6.92 12.81 2.46
CA CYS A 134 -7.08 12.08 1.22
C CYS A 134 -7.44 10.60 1.43
N ILE A 135 -6.90 9.95 2.48
CA ILE A 135 -7.29 8.58 2.85
C ILE A 135 -8.77 8.54 3.29
N HIS A 136 -9.22 9.48 4.12
CA HIS A 136 -10.65 9.57 4.50
C HIS A 136 -11.56 9.78 3.30
N LEU A 137 -11.16 10.68 2.40
CA LEU A 137 -11.85 10.96 1.16
C LEU A 137 -11.96 9.69 0.30
N LEU A 138 -10.87 8.92 0.17
CA LEU A 138 -10.87 7.66 -0.57
C LEU A 138 -11.81 6.62 0.06
N ILE A 139 -11.80 6.44 1.38
CA ILE A 139 -12.67 5.50 2.09
C ILE A 139 -14.15 5.90 1.92
N LYS A 140 -14.44 7.20 1.99
CA LYS A 140 -15.81 7.71 1.76
C LYS A 140 -16.29 7.39 0.35
N VAL A 141 -15.46 7.58 -0.66
CA VAL A 141 -15.81 7.24 -2.04
C VAL A 141 -15.95 5.74 -2.23
N GLN A 142 -15.03 4.93 -1.67
CA GLN A 142 -15.13 3.47 -1.68
C GLN A 142 -16.47 3.01 -1.10
N TYR A 143 -16.86 3.55 0.06
CA TYR A 143 -18.13 3.20 0.70
C TYR A 143 -19.34 3.55 -0.20
N ALA A 144 -19.35 4.75 -0.79
CA ALA A 144 -20.40 5.17 -1.71
C ALA A 144 -20.47 4.28 -2.96
N MET A 145 -19.32 3.92 -3.56
CA MET A 145 -19.27 3.03 -4.72
C MET A 145 -19.74 1.61 -4.37
N CYS A 146 -19.37 1.10 -3.19
CA CYS A 146 -19.86 -0.19 -2.71
C CYS A 146 -21.40 -0.23 -2.60
N ILE A 147 -22.04 0.87 -2.19
CA ILE A 147 -23.51 0.99 -2.18
C ILE A 147 -24.06 0.96 -3.61
N ARG A 148 -23.57 1.85 -4.47
CA ARG A 148 -24.06 1.99 -5.86
C ARG A 148 -23.88 0.70 -6.68
N ARG A 149 -22.82 -0.05 -6.44
CA ARG A 149 -22.52 -1.31 -7.16
C ARG A 149 -23.02 -2.56 -6.44
N ARG A 150 -23.60 -2.42 -5.24
CA ARG A 150 -24.03 -3.53 -4.37
C ARG A 150 -22.91 -4.56 -4.13
N THR A 151 -21.68 -4.08 -3.97
CA THR A 151 -20.51 -4.91 -3.69
C THR A 151 -20.07 -4.71 -2.24
N PRO A 152 -19.68 -5.77 -1.51
CA PRO A 152 -19.36 -5.66 -0.09
C PRO A 152 -18.04 -4.92 0.16
N LYS A 153 -17.09 -5.04 -0.77
CA LYS A 153 -15.79 -4.36 -0.70
C LYS A 153 -15.25 -4.06 -2.10
N LEU A 154 -14.48 -2.99 -2.19
CA LEU A 154 -13.71 -2.62 -3.37
C LEU A 154 -12.26 -2.43 -2.95
N SER A 155 -11.33 -2.77 -3.84
CA SER A 155 -9.92 -2.40 -3.71
C SER A 155 -9.73 -0.94 -4.10
N TYR A 156 -8.51 -0.42 -3.95
CA TYR A 156 -8.20 0.93 -4.41
C TYR A 156 -8.40 1.07 -5.93
N THR A 157 -7.86 0.13 -6.70
CA THR A 157 -8.03 0.06 -8.17
C THR A 157 -9.49 -0.06 -8.59
N GLY A 158 -10.27 -0.91 -7.93
CA GLY A 158 -11.69 -1.09 -8.22
C GLY A 158 -12.50 0.16 -7.88
N THR A 159 -12.18 0.83 -6.77
CA THR A 159 -12.81 2.10 -6.40
C THR A 159 -12.52 3.18 -7.44
N ALA A 160 -11.29 3.23 -7.96
CA ALA A 160 -10.90 4.18 -9.00
C ALA A 160 -11.68 3.96 -10.29
N GLU A 161 -11.72 2.73 -10.80
CA GLU A 161 -12.47 2.41 -12.01
C GLU A 161 -13.97 2.72 -11.87
N GLU A 162 -14.59 2.26 -10.78
CA GLU A 162 -16.03 2.43 -10.59
C GLU A 162 -16.43 3.90 -10.40
N ALA A 163 -15.61 4.69 -9.70
CA ALA A 163 -15.83 6.12 -9.57
C ALA A 163 -15.66 6.87 -10.89
N LEU A 164 -14.67 6.51 -11.71
CA LEU A 164 -14.44 7.15 -13.01
C LEU A 164 -15.57 6.83 -14.01
N LYS A 165 -16.17 5.63 -13.94
CA LYS A 165 -17.36 5.27 -14.75
C LYS A 165 -18.55 6.21 -14.50
N ASP A 166 -18.69 6.70 -13.27
CA ASP A 166 -19.73 7.65 -12.86
C ASP A 166 -19.37 9.12 -13.15
N GLY A 167 -18.13 9.39 -13.61
CA GLY A 167 -17.59 10.73 -13.82
C GLY A 167 -18.02 11.42 -15.12
N PRO A 168 -17.52 12.66 -15.36
CA PRO A 168 -17.70 13.38 -16.62
C PRO A 168 -17.12 12.60 -17.83
N PRO A 169 -17.52 12.94 -19.08
CA PRO A 169 -17.15 12.17 -20.27
C PRO A 169 -15.64 11.85 -20.40
N VAL A 170 -14.78 12.80 -20.03
CA VAL A 170 -13.31 12.62 -20.06
C VAL A 170 -12.85 11.55 -19.07
N PHE A 171 -13.33 11.60 -17.82
CA PHE A 171 -12.97 10.63 -16.79
C PHE A 171 -13.61 9.26 -17.04
N LYS A 172 -14.82 9.25 -17.60
CA LYS A 172 -15.50 8.03 -18.02
C LYS A 172 -14.76 7.29 -19.13
N ALA A 173 -14.19 8.03 -20.09
CA ALA A 173 -13.34 7.45 -21.13
C ALA A 173 -12.03 6.84 -20.55
N LEU A 174 -11.52 7.40 -19.45
CA LEU A 174 -10.32 6.90 -18.75
C LEU A 174 -10.62 5.71 -17.83
N ALA A 175 -11.88 5.46 -17.47
CA ALA A 175 -12.26 4.46 -16.48
C ALA A 175 -11.68 3.04 -16.75
N PRO A 176 -11.71 2.49 -17.98
CA PRO A 176 -11.12 1.18 -18.27
C PRO A 176 -9.61 1.10 -18.01
N TYR A 177 -8.91 2.24 -18.08
CA TYR A 177 -7.47 2.33 -17.85
C TYR A 177 -7.12 2.63 -16.39
N ALA A 178 -8.09 3.06 -15.57
CA ALA A 178 -7.87 3.50 -14.20
C ALA A 178 -7.19 2.43 -13.34
N GLN A 179 -7.63 1.17 -13.44
CA GLN A 179 -7.01 0.07 -12.71
C GLN A 179 -5.52 -0.08 -13.05
N HIS A 180 -5.17 -0.02 -14.34
CA HIS A 180 -3.79 -0.17 -14.80
C HIS A 180 -2.91 1.00 -14.39
N ILE A 181 -3.44 2.23 -14.40
CA ILE A 181 -2.70 3.42 -13.96
C ILE A 181 -2.40 3.35 -12.46
N VAL A 182 -3.42 3.07 -11.64
CA VAL A 182 -3.26 2.95 -10.18
C VAL A 182 -2.32 1.79 -9.84
N ASN A 183 -2.46 0.63 -10.49
CA ASN A 183 -1.55 -0.50 -10.31
C ASN A 183 -0.11 -0.20 -10.74
N ALA A 184 0.10 0.56 -11.82
CA ALA A 184 1.44 0.94 -12.25
C ALA A 184 2.15 1.79 -11.18
N PHE A 185 1.46 2.78 -10.62
CA PHE A 185 1.99 3.59 -9.53
C PHE A 185 2.21 2.77 -8.25
N LEU A 186 1.25 1.90 -7.89
CA LEU A 186 1.41 1.00 -6.73
C LEU A 186 2.60 0.07 -6.90
N LEU A 187 2.76 -0.54 -8.08
CA LEU A 187 3.87 -1.42 -8.39
C LEU A 187 5.21 -0.67 -8.34
N LEU A 188 5.28 0.52 -8.93
CA LEU A 188 6.48 1.35 -8.90
C LEU A 188 6.85 1.74 -7.46
N TYR A 189 5.86 2.11 -6.63
CA TYR A 189 6.08 2.39 -5.21
C TYR A 189 6.57 1.15 -4.44
N GLN A 190 5.97 -0.03 -4.65
CA GLN A 190 6.41 -1.25 -3.97
C GLN A 190 7.81 -1.67 -4.38
N LEU A 191 8.12 -1.64 -5.69
CA LEU A 191 9.46 -1.95 -6.19
C LEU A 191 10.49 -0.91 -5.74
N GLY A 192 10.14 0.37 -5.73
CA GLY A 192 10.97 1.45 -5.19
C GLY A 192 11.29 1.23 -3.71
N SER A 193 10.28 0.92 -2.90
CA SER A 193 10.47 0.59 -1.47
C SER A 193 11.40 -0.62 -1.27
N CYS A 194 11.25 -1.66 -2.10
CA CYS A 194 12.17 -2.80 -2.10
C CYS A 194 13.62 -2.38 -2.39
N CYS A 195 13.84 -1.47 -3.35
CA CYS A 195 15.18 -0.95 -3.65
C CYS A 195 15.76 -0.19 -2.45
N VAL A 196 14.98 0.68 -1.79
CA VAL A 196 15.39 1.38 -0.56
C VAL A 196 15.81 0.39 0.52
N TYR A 197 15.04 -0.67 0.73
CA TYR A 197 15.37 -1.69 1.73
C TYR A 197 16.66 -2.43 1.38
N PHE A 198 16.89 -2.69 0.10
CA PHE A 198 18.11 -3.32 -0.39
C PHE A 198 19.34 -2.50 -0.05
N VAL A 199 19.33 -1.21 -0.38
CA VAL A 199 20.42 -0.26 -0.07
C VAL A 199 20.59 -0.14 1.45
N PHE A 200 19.49 0.03 2.19
CA PHE A 200 19.51 0.18 3.64
C PHE A 200 20.18 -0.99 4.37
N VAL A 201 19.84 -2.23 3.98
CA VAL A 201 20.43 -3.44 4.57
C VAL A 201 21.91 -3.53 4.22
N ALA A 202 22.27 -3.23 2.97
CA ALA A 202 23.66 -3.24 2.54
C ALA A 202 24.51 -2.20 3.29
N ASP A 203 24.02 -0.96 3.44
CA ASP A 203 24.73 0.09 4.17
C ASP A 203 24.86 -0.25 5.67
N SER A 204 23.83 -0.86 6.26
CA SER A 204 23.87 -1.30 7.66
C SER A 204 24.94 -2.38 7.87
N LEU A 205 25.02 -3.35 6.96
CA LEU A 205 26.07 -4.38 6.99
C LEU A 205 27.44 -3.79 6.73
N LYS A 206 27.58 -2.96 5.70
CA LYS A 206 28.84 -2.27 5.38
C LYS A 206 29.38 -1.54 6.59
N LYS A 207 28.54 -0.73 7.25
CA LYS A 207 28.95 0.07 8.40
C LYS A 207 29.46 -0.77 9.57
N ILE A 208 28.93 -1.97 9.78
CA ILE A 208 29.43 -2.90 10.78
C ILE A 208 30.74 -3.54 10.31
N MET A 209 30.79 -3.99 9.06
CA MET A 209 31.91 -4.76 8.52
C MET A 209 33.16 -3.91 8.25
N ASP A 210 33.00 -2.61 7.93
CA ASP A 210 34.09 -1.66 7.74
C ASP A 210 34.94 -1.49 9.02
N GLU A 211 34.38 -1.77 10.20
CA GLU A 211 35.12 -1.74 11.47
C GLU A 211 36.04 -2.96 11.64
N TYR A 212 35.67 -4.11 11.06
CA TYR A 212 36.34 -5.40 11.32
C TYR A 212 37.18 -5.91 10.14
N ILE A 213 36.86 -5.50 8.92
CA ILE A 213 37.53 -5.97 7.71
C ILE A 213 38.14 -4.79 6.95
N ALA A 214 37.68 -4.53 5.74
CA ALA A 214 38.24 -3.56 4.82
C ALA A 214 37.07 -2.82 4.14
N ASP A 215 37.33 -1.59 3.74
CA ASP A 215 36.37 -0.70 3.11
C ASP A 215 36.04 -1.20 1.69
N TYR A 216 35.02 -2.06 1.57
CA TYR A 216 34.49 -2.52 0.29
C TYR A 216 33.32 -1.66 -0.17
N ALA A 217 33.13 -1.56 -1.50
CA ALA A 217 32.00 -0.84 -2.07
C ALA A 217 30.64 -1.44 -1.62
N VAL A 218 29.64 -0.59 -1.36
CA VAL A 218 28.28 -0.98 -0.92
C VAL A 218 27.66 -2.02 -1.87
N GLN A 219 27.97 -1.92 -3.17
CA GLN A 219 27.50 -2.84 -4.22
C GLN A 219 27.91 -4.29 -3.95
N LEU A 220 29.06 -4.53 -3.32
CA LEU A 220 29.49 -5.88 -2.94
C LEU A 220 28.60 -6.43 -1.83
N TYR A 221 28.28 -5.62 -0.81
CA TYR A 221 27.34 -6.00 0.25
C TYR A 221 25.94 -6.26 -0.33
N MET A 222 25.49 -5.44 -1.29
CA MET A 222 24.26 -5.69 -2.04
C MET A 222 24.28 -7.06 -2.75
N LEU A 223 25.39 -7.42 -3.42
CA LEU A 223 25.51 -8.72 -4.07
C LEU A 223 25.46 -9.88 -3.07
N VAL A 224 26.08 -9.72 -1.89
CA VAL A 224 26.06 -10.74 -0.82
C VAL A 224 24.65 -10.95 -0.28
N ILE A 225 23.87 -9.89 -0.06
CA ILE A 225 22.49 -10.00 0.45
C ILE A 225 21.47 -10.41 -0.63
N LEU A 226 21.81 -10.33 -1.92
CA LEU A 226 20.94 -10.75 -3.02
C LEU A 226 20.49 -12.21 -2.88
N VAL A 227 21.42 -13.10 -2.55
CA VAL A 227 21.14 -14.54 -2.39
C VAL A 227 20.13 -14.80 -1.26
N PRO A 228 20.35 -14.33 -0.01
CA PRO A 228 19.39 -14.54 1.07
C PRO A 228 18.06 -13.80 0.84
N ILE A 229 18.05 -12.59 0.25
CA ILE A 229 16.81 -11.88 -0.10
C ILE A 229 16.00 -12.69 -1.12
N THR A 230 16.66 -13.20 -2.16
CA THR A 230 16.01 -14.03 -3.19
C THR A 230 15.40 -15.29 -2.56
N SER A 231 16.15 -15.97 -1.68
CA SER A 231 15.66 -17.13 -0.93
C SER A 231 14.42 -16.81 -0.10
N LEU A 232 14.44 -15.68 0.64
CA LEU A 232 13.30 -15.23 1.43
C LEU A 232 12.06 -14.93 0.56
N CYS A 233 12.26 -14.34 -0.63
CA CYS A 233 11.19 -14.00 -1.57
C CYS A 233 10.56 -15.22 -2.27
N MET A 234 11.20 -16.40 -2.20
CA MET A 234 10.61 -17.65 -2.68
C MET A 234 9.51 -18.19 -1.75
N ILE A 235 9.34 -17.62 -0.55
CA ILE A 235 8.24 -18.01 0.35
C ILE A 235 6.92 -17.49 -0.22
N LYS A 236 6.14 -18.40 -0.82
CA LYS A 236 4.86 -18.09 -1.47
C LYS A 236 3.71 -17.85 -0.50
N ASN A 237 3.83 -18.38 0.71
CA ASN A 237 2.73 -18.47 1.66
C ASN A 237 2.87 -17.38 2.72
N LEU A 238 2.13 -16.28 2.54
CA LEU A 238 2.17 -15.10 3.42
C LEU A 238 1.99 -15.49 4.90
N LYS A 239 1.14 -16.49 5.19
CA LYS A 239 0.93 -17.00 6.55
C LYS A 239 2.21 -17.45 7.25
N LYS A 240 3.20 -17.96 6.51
CA LYS A 240 4.51 -18.35 7.07
C LYS A 240 5.40 -17.15 7.37
N LEU A 241 5.22 -16.04 6.65
CA LEU A 241 5.96 -14.79 6.83
C LEU A 241 5.41 -13.93 7.96
N VAL A 242 4.11 -14.04 8.26
CA VAL A 242 3.44 -13.28 9.32
C VAL A 242 4.17 -13.34 10.68
N PRO A 243 4.45 -14.51 11.28
CA PRO A 243 5.11 -14.55 12.60
C PRO A 243 6.53 -13.99 12.56
N VAL A 244 7.28 -14.28 11.51
CA VAL A 244 8.64 -13.76 11.31
C VAL A 244 8.63 -12.24 11.21
N SER A 245 7.69 -11.68 10.46
CA SER A 245 7.56 -10.24 10.33
C SER A 245 7.01 -9.57 11.58
N SER A 246 6.21 -10.26 12.41
CA SER A 246 5.82 -9.74 13.72
C SER A 246 7.04 -9.60 14.64
N ILE A 247 7.97 -10.56 14.62
CA ILE A 247 9.24 -10.45 15.36
C ILE A 247 10.08 -9.29 14.83
N ALA A 248 10.20 -9.15 13.49
CA ALA A 248 10.90 -8.03 12.87
C ALA A 248 10.36 -6.66 13.35
N ASN A 249 9.04 -6.53 13.48
CA ASN A 249 8.45 -5.29 14.01
C ASN A 249 8.91 -4.98 15.45
N VAL A 250 8.91 -5.98 16.33
CA VAL A 250 9.35 -5.78 17.73
C VAL A 250 10.80 -5.33 17.74
N ILE A 251 11.65 -5.98 16.93
CA ILE A 251 13.05 -5.58 16.75
C ILE A 251 13.15 -4.13 16.26
N THR A 252 12.28 -3.72 15.34
CA THR A 252 12.23 -2.35 14.80
C THR A 252 11.92 -1.33 15.90
N PHE A 253 10.88 -1.57 16.70
CA PHE A 253 10.52 -0.67 17.80
C PHE A 253 11.63 -0.56 18.85
N ILE A 254 12.27 -1.68 19.21
CA ILE A 254 13.43 -1.69 20.11
C ILE A 254 14.58 -0.88 19.50
N SER A 255 14.85 -1.08 18.20
CA SER A 255 15.91 -0.36 17.48
C SER A 255 15.65 1.15 17.47
N TYR A 256 14.40 1.58 17.22
CA TYR A 256 14.04 3.01 17.30
C TYR A 256 14.25 3.58 18.70
N GLY A 257 13.90 2.85 19.76
CA GLY A 257 14.15 3.27 21.14
C GLY A 257 15.64 3.52 21.41
N ILE A 258 16.50 2.62 20.93
CA ILE A 258 17.95 2.76 21.13
C ILE A 258 18.54 3.86 20.23
N ILE A 259 18.03 4.03 19.01
CA ILE A 259 18.40 5.18 18.14
C ILE A 259 18.10 6.49 18.86
N ILE A 260 16.90 6.61 19.45
CA ILE A 260 16.51 7.81 20.23
C ILE A 260 17.46 8.03 21.42
N TYR A 261 17.86 6.97 22.11
CA TYR A 261 18.87 7.06 23.17
C TYR A 261 20.21 7.63 22.67
N PHE A 262 20.72 7.15 21.54
CA PHE A 262 21.96 7.68 20.94
C PHE A 262 21.81 9.12 20.46
N LEU A 263 20.64 9.49 19.94
CA LEU A 263 20.34 10.86 19.53
C LEU A 263 20.39 11.83 20.71
N PHE A 264 19.83 11.47 21.87
CA PHE A 264 19.97 12.27 23.09
C PHE A 264 21.41 12.31 23.59
N SER A 265 22.12 11.18 23.50
CA SER A 265 23.53 11.08 23.93
C SER A 265 24.48 11.92 23.06
N ALA A 266 24.10 12.21 21.81
CA ALA A 266 24.85 13.08 20.91
C ALA A 266 24.79 14.57 21.28
N GLY A 267 23.95 14.96 22.25
CA GLY A 267 23.82 16.35 22.69
C GLY A 267 23.04 17.21 21.69
N PRO A 268 21.74 16.95 21.46
CA PRO A 268 20.94 17.70 20.50
C PRO A 268 20.91 19.19 20.86
N THR A 269 21.36 20.04 19.92
CA THR A 269 21.41 21.50 20.09
C THR A 269 20.73 22.21 18.92
N LEU A 270 20.18 23.39 19.20
CA LEU A 270 19.67 24.32 18.19
C LEU A 270 20.75 25.30 17.72
N GLU A 271 21.90 25.34 18.39
CA GLU A 271 23.00 26.21 18.00
C GLU A 271 23.53 25.80 16.62
N GLY A 272 23.62 26.76 15.70
CA GLY A 272 24.01 26.51 14.31
C GLY A 272 22.96 25.75 13.48
N ARG A 273 21.71 25.61 13.95
CA ARG A 273 20.60 25.03 13.18
C ARG A 273 19.71 26.11 12.58
N VAL A 274 19.26 25.92 11.34
CA VAL A 274 18.40 26.90 10.66
C VAL A 274 16.93 26.59 10.92
N ALA A 275 16.17 27.65 11.27
CA ALA A 275 14.73 27.57 11.48
C ALA A 275 14.00 27.22 10.18
N ILE A 276 14.35 27.91 9.10
CA ILE A 276 13.82 27.72 7.77
C ILE A 276 15.03 27.55 6.85
N GLY A 277 15.06 26.45 6.11
CA GLY A 277 16.11 26.11 5.16
C GLY A 277 16.22 27.21 4.11
N GLN A 278 17.43 27.68 3.86
CA GLN A 278 17.65 28.84 2.98
C GLN A 278 17.58 28.45 1.50
N ASP A 279 17.84 27.19 1.15
CA ASP A 279 17.76 26.72 -0.22
C ASP A 279 16.36 26.18 -0.55
N VAL A 280 15.59 26.98 -1.29
CA VAL A 280 14.25 26.60 -1.74
C VAL A 280 14.30 25.40 -2.70
N LYS A 281 15.44 25.15 -3.36
CA LYS A 281 15.61 24.02 -4.29
C LYS A 281 15.55 22.66 -3.59
N THR A 282 15.80 22.62 -2.28
CA THR A 282 15.75 21.37 -1.50
C THR A 282 14.38 21.09 -0.88
N TYR A 283 13.44 22.04 -0.93
CA TYR A 283 12.08 21.82 -0.39
C TYR A 283 11.31 20.69 -1.10
N PRO A 284 11.42 20.53 -2.44
CA PRO A 284 10.83 19.37 -3.10
C PRO A 284 11.43 18.05 -2.65
N LEU A 285 12.72 18.02 -2.28
CA LEU A 285 13.36 16.81 -1.73
C LEU A 285 12.74 16.45 -0.39
N PHE A 286 12.57 17.45 0.51
CA PHE A 286 11.86 17.29 1.77
C PHE A 286 10.44 16.77 1.58
N LEU A 287 9.67 17.38 0.68
CA LEU A 287 8.30 16.95 0.37
C LEU A 287 8.26 15.49 -0.09
N GLY A 288 9.16 15.09 -1.00
CA GLY A 288 9.26 13.71 -1.47
C GLY A 288 9.57 12.71 -0.35
N THR A 289 10.54 13.02 0.53
CA THR A 289 10.88 12.14 1.66
C THR A 289 9.73 12.04 2.65
N VAL A 290 9.05 13.15 2.97
CA VAL A 290 7.90 13.16 3.90
C VAL A 290 6.72 12.37 3.33
N LEU A 291 6.41 12.52 2.04
CA LEU A 291 5.40 11.70 1.37
C LEU A 291 5.79 10.22 1.41
N PHE A 292 7.04 9.88 1.08
CA PHE A 292 7.52 8.50 1.18
C PHE A 292 7.36 7.90 2.57
N ALA A 293 7.68 8.68 3.60
CA ALA A 293 7.59 8.21 4.97
C ALA A 293 6.13 8.04 5.42
N LEU A 294 5.28 9.05 5.20
CA LEU A 294 3.94 9.11 5.79
C LEU A 294 2.90 8.26 5.04
N GLU A 295 3.13 7.97 3.76
CA GLU A 295 2.09 7.40 2.91
C GLU A 295 2.14 5.87 2.89
N ALA A 296 1.06 5.24 3.36
CA ALA A 296 0.85 3.78 3.29
C ALA A 296 -0.51 3.42 2.63
N ILE A 297 -0.93 4.20 1.62
CA ILE A 297 -2.23 4.06 0.93
C ILE A 297 -2.54 2.62 0.45
N GLY A 298 -1.51 1.87 0.02
CA GLY A 298 -1.64 0.50 -0.47
C GLY A 298 -2.14 -0.51 0.56
N VAL A 299 -2.01 -0.22 1.86
CA VAL A 299 -2.47 -1.11 2.94
C VAL A 299 -3.71 -0.57 3.66
N MET A 300 -4.05 0.73 3.53
CA MET A 300 -5.16 1.34 4.26
C MET A 300 -6.52 0.71 3.92
N LEU A 301 -6.86 0.58 2.64
CA LEU A 301 -8.15 0.00 2.26
C LEU A 301 -8.25 -1.51 2.56
N PRO A 302 -7.22 -2.33 2.29
CA PRO A 302 -7.22 -3.72 2.76
C PRO A 302 -7.40 -3.84 4.28
N LEU A 303 -6.77 -2.97 5.07
CA LEU A 303 -6.94 -2.97 6.52
C LEU A 303 -8.38 -2.65 6.93
N GLU A 304 -9.00 -1.61 6.35
CA GLU A 304 -10.42 -1.29 6.58
C GLU A 304 -11.33 -2.46 6.18
N ASN A 305 -11.01 -3.15 5.09
CA ASN A 305 -11.79 -4.27 4.57
C ASN A 305 -11.76 -5.52 5.46
N GLU A 306 -10.72 -5.72 6.26
CA GLU A 306 -10.53 -6.90 7.11
C GLU A 306 -10.88 -6.64 8.60
N MET A 307 -11.36 -5.44 8.96
CA MET A 307 -11.77 -5.12 10.32
C MET A 307 -13.08 -5.79 10.74
N LYS A 308 -13.17 -6.18 12.02
CA LYS A 308 -14.44 -6.59 12.65
C LYS A 308 -15.49 -5.48 12.64
N HIS A 309 -15.06 -4.22 12.84
CA HIS A 309 -15.93 -3.05 12.89
C HIS A 309 -15.38 -1.94 11.97
N PRO A 310 -15.55 -2.03 10.64
CA PRO A 310 -14.95 -1.11 9.67
C PRO A 310 -15.43 0.35 9.81
N LYS A 311 -16.66 0.57 10.32
CA LYS A 311 -17.15 1.91 10.68
C LYS A 311 -16.25 2.66 11.67
N LYS A 312 -15.50 1.94 12.52
CA LYS A 312 -14.57 2.54 13.48
C LYS A 312 -13.23 2.95 12.85
N PHE A 313 -12.96 2.58 11.59
CA PHE A 313 -11.71 2.93 10.91
C PHE A 313 -11.62 4.43 10.62
N GLY A 314 -12.61 4.97 9.91
CA GLY A 314 -12.66 6.37 9.45
C GLY A 314 -13.41 7.35 10.36
N GLY A 315 -13.76 6.97 11.60
CA GLY A 315 -14.42 7.89 12.53
C GLY A 315 -13.51 9.05 13.00
N ASN A 316 -14.07 10.10 13.61
CA ASN A 316 -13.31 11.28 14.09
C ASN A 316 -12.18 10.92 15.08
N CYS A 317 -12.41 9.92 15.95
CA CYS A 317 -11.36 9.29 16.76
C CYS A 317 -11.21 7.81 16.36
N GLY A 318 -11.27 7.55 15.04
CA GLY A 318 -11.15 6.24 14.45
C GLY A 318 -9.69 5.79 14.37
N VAL A 319 -9.50 4.52 14.00
CA VAL A 319 -8.18 3.88 13.89
C VAL A 319 -7.24 4.66 12.97
N LEU A 320 -7.76 5.20 11.87
CA LEU A 320 -6.97 5.97 10.92
C LEU A 320 -6.40 7.25 11.56
N ASN A 321 -7.24 8.04 12.25
CA ASN A 321 -6.79 9.29 12.88
C ASN A 321 -5.81 9.04 14.01
N GLN A 322 -6.08 8.03 14.85
CA GLN A 322 -5.16 7.65 15.92
C GLN A 322 -3.80 7.21 15.36
N GLY A 323 -3.81 6.36 14.33
CA GLY A 323 -2.61 5.87 13.67
C GLY A 323 -1.79 7.00 13.03
N MET A 324 -2.43 7.80 12.18
CA MET A 324 -1.76 8.90 11.48
C MET A 324 -1.23 9.95 12.44
N PHE A 325 -1.98 10.32 13.49
CA PHE A 325 -1.52 11.25 14.52
C PHE A 325 -0.26 10.73 15.22
N SER A 326 -0.25 9.45 15.63
CA SER A 326 0.93 8.82 16.22
C SER A 326 2.13 8.80 15.27
N ILE A 327 1.93 8.49 13.98
CA ILE A 327 3.00 8.46 12.98
C ILE A 327 3.58 9.87 12.76
N ILE A 328 2.73 10.87 12.58
CA ILE A 328 3.16 12.27 12.34
C ILE A 328 4.00 12.77 13.52
N ILE A 329 3.55 12.55 14.76
CA ILE A 329 4.32 12.94 15.95
C ILE A 329 5.67 12.23 15.99
N LEU A 330 5.69 10.92 15.76
CA LEU A 330 6.92 10.15 15.82
C LEU A 330 7.93 10.61 14.74
N TYR A 331 7.45 10.99 13.56
CA TYR A 331 8.30 11.46 12.47
C TYR A 331 8.83 12.86 12.68
N ILE A 332 7.99 13.77 13.18
CA ILE A 332 8.41 15.10 13.60
C ILE A 332 9.46 14.96 14.70
N PHE A 333 9.21 14.10 15.70
CA PHE A 333 10.13 13.86 16.80
C PHE A 333 11.48 13.31 16.30
N MET A 334 11.47 12.26 15.47
CA MET A 334 12.70 11.68 14.92
C MET A 334 13.45 12.67 14.02
N GLY A 335 12.73 13.36 13.12
CA GLY A 335 13.31 14.34 12.19
C GLY A 335 13.94 15.51 12.92
N MET A 336 13.21 16.11 13.87
CA MET A 336 13.70 17.23 14.67
C MET A 336 14.88 16.80 15.55
N LEU A 337 14.75 15.70 16.29
CA LEU A 337 15.80 15.24 17.20
C LEU A 337 17.08 14.87 16.45
N GLY A 338 16.96 14.15 15.33
CA GLY A 338 18.10 13.80 14.48
C GLY A 338 18.75 15.01 13.83
N TYR A 339 17.96 16.00 13.41
CA TYR A 339 18.50 17.26 12.87
C TYR A 339 19.21 18.09 13.94
N MET A 340 18.69 18.15 15.17
CA MET A 340 19.38 18.82 16.29
C MET A 340 20.70 18.11 16.61
N ALA A 341 20.71 16.77 16.65
CA ALA A 341 21.90 15.97 16.95
C ALA A 341 23.01 16.11 15.89
N HIS A 342 22.67 16.06 14.59
CA HIS A 342 23.68 15.96 13.53
C HIS A 342 23.72 17.14 12.56
N GLY A 343 22.66 17.95 12.45
CA GLY A 343 22.57 19.07 11.51
C GLY A 343 22.89 18.64 10.08
N ASP A 344 23.69 19.43 9.39
CA ASP A 344 24.08 19.18 7.99
C ASP A 344 24.91 17.90 7.80
N ALA A 345 25.50 17.37 8.88
CA ALA A 345 26.20 16.08 8.87
C ALA A 345 25.23 14.87 8.92
N ALA A 346 23.91 15.11 9.03
CA ALA A 346 22.93 14.03 8.91
C ALA A 346 23.07 13.35 7.54
N GLN A 347 23.24 12.03 7.58
CA GLN A 347 23.34 11.19 6.40
C GLN A 347 21.94 10.77 5.92
N GLY A 348 21.86 10.11 4.76
CA GLY A 348 20.59 9.75 4.14
C GLY A 348 19.67 8.88 5.00
N SER A 349 20.23 8.21 6.02
CA SER A 349 19.47 7.57 7.07
C SER A 349 20.23 7.61 8.41
N ILE A 350 19.50 7.78 9.52
CA ILE A 350 20.08 8.07 10.84
C ILE A 350 20.98 6.95 11.40
N ASN A 351 20.74 5.70 11.00
CA ASN A 351 21.61 4.58 11.35
C ASN A 351 23.05 4.82 10.86
N LEU A 352 23.23 5.52 9.74
CA LEU A 352 24.54 5.86 9.20
C LEU A 352 25.25 7.00 9.96
N ASN A 353 24.58 7.66 10.90
CA ASN A 353 25.19 8.60 11.84
C ASN A 353 25.64 7.95 13.18
N MET A 354 25.24 6.71 13.46
CA MET A 354 25.61 6.02 14.71
C MET A 354 27.13 5.80 14.87
N PRO A 355 27.67 5.82 16.10
CA PRO A 355 29.09 5.53 16.34
C PRO A 355 29.45 4.10 15.90
N ARG A 356 30.66 3.91 15.36
CA ARG A 356 31.11 2.61 14.83
C ARG A 356 31.77 1.73 15.88
N ASP A 357 32.38 2.35 16.87
CA ASP A 357 33.14 1.75 17.98
C ASP A 357 32.25 1.20 19.11
N ASN A 358 31.00 1.65 19.19
CA ASN A 358 30.08 1.24 20.25
C ASN A 358 29.33 -0.06 19.91
N VAL A 359 29.52 -1.10 20.73
CA VAL A 359 28.87 -2.42 20.57
C VAL A 359 27.35 -2.32 20.53
N LEU A 360 26.73 -1.44 21.32
CA LEU A 360 25.28 -1.25 21.32
C LEU A 360 24.81 -0.63 19.99
N ALA A 361 25.56 0.32 19.44
CA ALA A 361 25.25 0.93 18.14
C ALA A 361 25.35 -0.10 17.00
N GLN A 362 26.39 -0.93 17.00
CA GLN A 362 26.56 -2.03 16.05
C GLN A 362 25.45 -3.09 16.18
N ALA A 363 25.08 -3.46 17.40
CA ALA A 363 24.00 -4.40 17.66
C ALA A 363 22.66 -3.88 17.10
N VAL A 364 22.37 -2.59 17.29
CA VAL A 364 21.16 -1.95 16.73
C VAL A 364 21.22 -1.88 15.21
N LEU A 365 22.37 -1.56 14.62
CA LEU A 365 22.56 -1.59 13.16
C LEU A 365 22.26 -2.99 12.60
N ALA A 366 22.75 -4.04 13.25
CA ALA A 366 22.53 -5.42 12.84
C ALA A 366 21.05 -5.82 12.98
N LEU A 367 20.44 -5.50 14.12
CA LEU A 367 19.04 -5.78 14.41
C LEU A 367 18.09 -5.05 13.44
N LEU A 368 18.37 -3.78 13.16
CA LEU A 368 17.59 -2.96 12.25
C LEU A 368 17.75 -3.42 10.80
N GLY A 369 18.98 -3.73 10.38
CA GLY A 369 19.26 -4.35 9.09
C GLY A 369 18.53 -5.69 8.92
N LEU A 370 18.57 -6.55 9.93
CA LEU A 370 17.82 -7.82 9.94
C LEU A 370 16.30 -7.60 9.86
N SER A 371 15.77 -6.62 10.60
CA SER A 371 14.35 -6.30 10.55
C SER A 371 13.88 -5.84 9.16
N VAL A 372 14.63 -4.93 8.54
CA VAL A 372 14.34 -4.43 7.19
C VAL A 372 14.49 -5.54 6.15
N PHE A 373 15.51 -6.39 6.29
CA PHE A 373 15.68 -7.60 5.47
C PHE A 373 14.46 -8.52 5.54
N LEU A 374 13.92 -8.78 6.74
CA LEU A 374 12.72 -9.59 6.91
C LEU A 374 11.47 -8.88 6.34
N SER A 375 11.39 -7.55 6.48
CA SER A 375 10.27 -6.73 6.00
C SER A 375 10.23 -6.61 4.47
N TYR A 376 11.37 -6.75 3.78
CA TYR A 376 11.48 -6.79 2.32
C TYR A 376 10.48 -7.78 1.70
N SER A 377 10.40 -8.98 2.27
CA SER A 377 9.55 -10.05 1.77
C SER A 377 8.07 -9.69 1.74
N LEU A 378 7.60 -8.87 2.69
CA LEU A 378 6.21 -8.39 2.73
C LEU A 378 5.94 -7.34 1.64
N GLN A 379 6.86 -6.38 1.49
CA GLN A 379 6.71 -5.34 0.46
C GLN A 379 6.74 -5.95 -0.94
N PHE A 380 7.68 -6.88 -1.15
CA PHE A 380 7.79 -7.67 -2.36
C PHE A 380 6.55 -8.53 -2.61
N TYR A 381 5.92 -9.09 -1.57
CA TYR A 381 4.70 -9.90 -1.70
C TYR A 381 3.56 -9.13 -2.38
N VAL A 382 3.41 -7.84 -2.08
CA VAL A 382 2.39 -6.99 -2.71
C VAL A 382 2.73 -6.77 -4.19
N ALA A 383 3.99 -6.44 -4.51
CA ALA A 383 4.45 -6.24 -5.88
C ALA A 383 4.23 -7.49 -6.75
N ILE A 384 4.68 -8.66 -6.29
CA ILE A 384 4.53 -9.91 -7.04
C ILE A 384 3.06 -10.29 -7.21
N ARG A 385 2.20 -9.98 -6.24
CA ARG A 385 0.75 -10.23 -6.36
C ARG A 385 0.12 -9.38 -7.46
N ILE A 386 0.41 -8.09 -7.51
CA ILE A 386 -0.06 -7.21 -8.58
C ILE A 386 0.39 -7.77 -9.94
N VAL A 387 1.68 -8.11 -10.10
CA VAL A 387 2.22 -8.64 -11.36
C VAL A 387 1.58 -9.98 -11.75
N LEU A 388 1.48 -10.92 -10.82
CA LEU A 388 0.96 -12.28 -11.09
C LEU A 388 -0.55 -12.32 -11.28
N ASP A 389 -1.30 -11.54 -10.51
CA ASP A 389 -2.76 -11.62 -10.49
C ASP A 389 -3.39 -10.75 -11.58
N ASP A 390 -2.78 -9.59 -11.91
CA ASP A 390 -3.37 -8.61 -12.85
C ASP A 390 -2.69 -8.58 -14.22
N TYR A 391 -1.39 -8.90 -14.33
CA TYR A 391 -0.63 -8.76 -15.59
C TYR A 391 -0.20 -10.10 -16.20
N CYS A 392 -0.15 -11.19 -15.42
CA CYS A 392 0.24 -12.49 -15.94
C CYS A 392 -0.95 -13.27 -16.52
N PRO A 393 -0.79 -14.00 -17.64
CA PRO A 393 -1.84 -14.82 -18.21
C PRO A 393 -2.38 -15.86 -17.22
N ALA A 394 -3.71 -16.01 -17.16
CA ALA A 394 -4.36 -16.99 -16.28
C ALA A 394 -3.86 -18.43 -16.47
N LYS A 395 -3.39 -18.77 -17.68
CA LYS A 395 -2.77 -20.06 -18.01
C LYS A 395 -1.50 -20.33 -17.18
N TRP A 396 -0.69 -19.31 -16.92
CA TRP A 396 0.51 -19.43 -16.09
C TRP A 396 0.16 -19.64 -14.62
N ARG A 397 -0.99 -19.12 -14.16
CA ARG A 397 -1.46 -19.26 -12.77
C ARG A 397 -2.15 -20.60 -12.47
N LYS A 398 -2.65 -21.31 -13.49
CA LYS A 398 -3.45 -22.55 -13.35
C LYS A 398 -2.81 -23.82 -13.94
N GLY A 399 -1.73 -23.70 -14.72
CA GLY A 399 -1.09 -24.85 -15.38
C GLY A 399 -0.12 -25.66 -14.49
N LYS A 400 0.31 -26.83 -15.00
CA LYS A 400 1.32 -27.70 -14.34
C LYS A 400 2.66 -26.98 -14.05
N ASN A 401 3.02 -26.01 -14.89
CA ASN A 401 4.24 -25.20 -14.76
C ASN A 401 4.07 -23.94 -13.90
N LYS A 402 2.93 -23.78 -13.19
CA LYS A 402 2.66 -22.60 -12.34
C LYS A 402 3.82 -22.26 -11.42
N SER A 403 4.38 -23.26 -10.73
CA SER A 403 5.45 -23.02 -9.77
C SER A 403 6.73 -22.48 -10.43
N LYS A 404 7.03 -22.92 -11.67
CA LYS A 404 8.20 -22.48 -12.44
C LYS A 404 8.05 -21.03 -12.88
N TYR A 405 6.89 -20.64 -13.44
CA TYR A 405 6.64 -19.26 -13.86
C TYR A 405 6.60 -18.30 -12.67
N ASP A 406 5.92 -18.68 -11.59
CA ASP A 406 5.87 -17.90 -10.34
C ASP A 406 7.27 -17.67 -9.77
N ASN A 407 8.11 -18.71 -9.67
CA ASN A 407 9.49 -18.56 -9.21
C ASN A 407 10.34 -17.71 -10.18
N GLY A 408 10.20 -17.93 -11.48
CA GLY A 408 10.94 -17.17 -12.50
C GLY A 408 10.64 -15.67 -12.45
N ILE A 409 9.36 -15.29 -12.33
CA ILE A 409 8.95 -13.90 -12.20
C ILE A 409 9.45 -13.31 -10.88
N ARG A 410 9.42 -14.07 -9.78
CA ARG A 410 9.95 -13.60 -8.50
C ARG A 410 11.44 -13.27 -8.59
N VAL A 411 12.24 -14.20 -9.12
CA VAL A 411 13.69 -13.98 -9.31
C VAL A 411 13.93 -12.79 -10.23
N ALA A 412 13.20 -12.69 -11.35
CA ALA A 412 13.32 -11.56 -12.26
C ALA A 412 13.00 -10.21 -11.59
N LEU A 413 11.96 -10.13 -10.77
CA LEU A 413 11.62 -8.91 -10.03
C LEU A 413 12.65 -8.57 -8.95
N VAL A 414 13.20 -9.56 -8.24
CA VAL A 414 14.27 -9.32 -7.25
C VAL A 414 15.54 -8.82 -7.94
N LEU A 415 15.90 -9.40 -9.09
CA LEU A 415 17.03 -8.93 -9.90
C LEU A 415 16.79 -7.52 -10.44
N LEU A 416 15.57 -7.21 -10.87
CA LEU A 416 15.20 -5.85 -11.28
C LEU A 416 15.40 -4.85 -10.14
N THR A 417 14.90 -5.14 -8.94
CA THR A 417 15.08 -4.27 -7.77
C THR A 417 16.54 -4.15 -7.35
N PHE A 418 17.33 -5.22 -7.48
CA PHE A 418 18.78 -5.18 -7.23
C PHE A 418 19.49 -4.26 -8.23
N SER A 419 19.23 -4.42 -9.52
CA SER A 419 19.84 -3.59 -10.57
C SER A 419 19.48 -2.11 -10.41
N LEU A 420 18.22 -1.81 -10.08
CA LEU A 420 17.79 -0.45 -9.77
C LEU A 420 18.51 0.08 -8.53
N ALA A 421 18.51 -0.66 -7.42
CA ALA A 421 19.20 -0.26 -6.19
C ALA A 421 20.70 0.00 -6.41
N ALA A 422 21.39 -0.86 -7.18
CA ALA A 422 22.80 -0.71 -7.50
C ALA A 422 23.11 0.48 -8.42
N SER A 423 22.09 0.99 -9.14
CA SER A 423 22.22 2.16 -10.01
C SER A 423 22.07 3.48 -9.25
N PHE A 424 21.46 3.48 -8.06
CA PHE A 424 21.27 4.71 -7.28
C PHE A 424 22.39 4.89 -6.24
N PRO A 425 23.10 6.02 -6.28
CA PRO A 425 24.27 6.23 -5.42
C PRO A 425 23.94 6.65 -3.99
N LYS A 426 22.75 7.23 -3.78
CA LYS A 426 22.32 7.78 -2.48
C LYS A 426 20.88 7.41 -2.18
N ILE A 427 20.66 6.85 -0.99
CA ILE A 427 19.37 6.33 -0.56
C ILE A 427 18.31 7.42 -0.37
N ASP A 428 18.70 8.60 0.13
CA ASP A 428 17.81 9.73 0.42
C ASP A 428 17.22 10.36 -0.84
N ILE A 429 18.04 10.56 -1.87
CA ILE A 429 17.57 11.09 -3.16
C ILE A 429 16.59 10.12 -3.80
N PHE A 430 16.88 8.81 -3.72
CA PHE A 430 16.00 7.79 -4.26
C PHE A 430 14.67 7.68 -3.49
N ILE A 431 14.71 7.75 -2.15
CA ILE A 431 13.51 7.85 -1.30
C ILE A 431 12.66 9.04 -1.73
N SER A 432 13.28 10.21 -1.92
CA SER A 432 12.58 11.42 -2.32
C SER A 432 11.95 11.29 -3.70
N LEU A 433 12.66 10.73 -4.69
CA LEU A 433 12.15 10.48 -6.04
C LEU A 433 10.92 9.57 -6.02
N VAL A 434 10.99 8.44 -5.33
CA VAL A 434 9.88 7.48 -5.24
C VAL A 434 8.67 8.12 -4.55
N GLY A 435 8.89 8.87 -3.47
CA GLY A 435 7.82 9.59 -2.77
C GLY A 435 7.18 10.69 -3.61
N ALA A 436 7.99 11.56 -4.20
CA ALA A 436 7.51 12.66 -5.04
C ALA A 436 6.76 12.16 -6.27
N PHE A 437 7.29 11.16 -6.98
CA PHE A 437 6.65 10.65 -8.20
C PHE A 437 5.43 9.78 -7.88
N CYS A 438 5.60 8.73 -7.07
CA CYS A 438 4.55 7.73 -6.88
C CYS A 438 3.48 8.20 -5.89
N LEU A 439 3.89 8.76 -4.75
CA LEU A 439 3.00 9.02 -3.62
C LEU A 439 2.31 10.38 -3.69
N SER A 440 2.85 11.36 -4.43
CA SER A 440 2.04 12.53 -4.82
C SER A 440 0.81 12.09 -5.62
N GLY A 441 1.00 11.15 -6.56
CA GLY A 441 -0.10 10.58 -7.36
C GLY A 441 -1.05 9.74 -6.53
N LEU A 442 -0.55 8.68 -5.89
CA LEU A 442 -1.38 7.72 -5.14
C LEU A 442 -1.99 8.31 -3.86
N GLY A 443 -1.24 9.12 -3.13
CA GLY A 443 -1.67 9.65 -1.84
C GLY A 443 -2.57 10.88 -1.96
N ILE A 444 -2.36 11.72 -2.98
CA ILE A 444 -3.04 13.02 -3.09
C ILE A 444 -3.87 13.13 -4.38
N GLY A 445 -3.25 12.98 -5.55
CA GLY A 445 -3.89 13.25 -6.83
C GLY A 445 -5.04 12.29 -7.16
N PHE A 446 -4.81 10.99 -7.05
CA PHE A 446 -5.79 9.97 -7.40
C PHE A 446 -7.02 10.00 -6.49
N PRO A 447 -6.91 10.07 -5.14
CA PRO A 447 -8.08 10.25 -4.30
C PRO A 447 -8.92 11.45 -4.73
N ALA A 448 -8.31 12.61 -5.01
CA ALA A 448 -9.02 13.81 -5.43
C ALA A 448 -9.77 13.63 -6.77
N ILE A 449 -9.13 13.00 -7.77
CA ILE A 449 -9.76 12.69 -9.06
C ILE A 449 -10.93 11.70 -8.88
N ILE A 450 -10.75 10.70 -8.01
CA ILE A 450 -11.75 9.67 -7.70
C ILE A 450 -12.99 10.29 -7.03
N GLU A 451 -12.83 11.17 -6.04
CA GLU A 451 -13.96 11.87 -5.42
C GLU A 451 -14.65 12.81 -6.38
N LEU A 452 -13.88 13.59 -7.15
CA LEU A 452 -14.44 14.50 -8.15
C LEU A 452 -15.29 13.73 -9.18
N SER A 453 -14.84 12.55 -9.60
CA SER A 453 -15.59 11.68 -10.52
C SER A 453 -16.85 11.11 -9.87
N ALA A 454 -16.73 10.58 -8.64
CA ALA A 454 -17.84 9.91 -7.95
C ALA A 454 -19.02 10.84 -7.64
N TYR A 455 -18.76 12.11 -7.33
CA TYR A 455 -19.78 13.08 -6.90
C TYR A 455 -20.09 14.17 -7.94
N TRP A 456 -19.57 14.03 -9.17
CA TRP A 456 -19.71 15.04 -10.22
C TRP A 456 -21.17 15.45 -10.50
N TYR A 457 -22.07 14.47 -10.60
CA TYR A 457 -23.49 14.72 -10.91
C TYR A 457 -24.41 14.79 -9.67
N GLU A 458 -23.90 14.43 -8.49
CA GLU A 458 -24.68 14.36 -7.24
C GLU A 458 -24.74 15.73 -6.55
N ASN A 459 -23.61 16.45 -6.52
CA ASN A 459 -23.54 17.78 -5.93
C ASN A 459 -24.03 18.85 -6.92
N ARG A 460 -24.77 19.85 -6.41
CA ARG A 460 -25.23 21.02 -7.18
C ARG A 460 -24.99 22.31 -6.40
N GLY A 461 -24.96 23.44 -7.12
CA GLY A 461 -24.79 24.77 -6.53
C GLY A 461 -23.46 24.93 -5.79
N TRP A 462 -23.49 25.54 -4.61
CA TRP A 462 -22.30 25.81 -3.79
C TRP A 462 -21.52 24.55 -3.38
N ASN A 463 -22.20 23.43 -3.14
CA ASN A 463 -21.54 22.17 -2.78
C ASN A 463 -20.67 21.62 -3.92
N PHE A 464 -21.09 21.84 -5.18
CA PHE A 464 -20.30 21.45 -6.35
C PHE A 464 -19.07 22.36 -6.51
N VAL A 465 -19.23 23.67 -6.34
CA VAL A 465 -18.11 24.62 -6.38
C VAL A 465 -17.07 24.29 -5.31
N TRP A 466 -17.52 23.99 -4.09
CA TRP A 466 -16.63 23.57 -3.00
C TRP A 466 -15.89 22.27 -3.30
N LEU A 467 -16.60 21.24 -3.80
CA LEU A 467 -16.00 19.98 -4.26
C LEU A 467 -14.92 20.24 -5.33
N LEU A 468 -15.23 21.08 -6.32
CA LEU A 468 -14.33 21.39 -7.43
C LEU A 468 -13.08 22.11 -6.95
N VAL A 469 -13.23 23.20 -6.20
CA VAL A 469 -12.10 24.02 -5.71
C VAL A 469 -11.17 23.19 -4.83
N ARG A 470 -11.73 22.44 -3.87
CA ARG A 470 -10.93 21.61 -2.97
C ARG A 470 -10.14 20.53 -3.72
N ASN A 471 -10.79 19.80 -4.63
CA ASN A 471 -10.11 18.76 -5.40
C ASN A 471 -9.11 19.34 -6.39
N LEU A 472 -9.40 20.51 -6.98
CA LEU A 472 -8.45 21.21 -7.85
C LEU A 472 -7.19 21.63 -7.08
N LEU A 473 -7.33 22.14 -5.85
CA LEU A 473 -6.19 22.48 -5.00
C LEU A 473 -5.32 21.26 -4.68
N LEU A 474 -5.93 20.10 -4.39
CA LEU A 474 -5.19 18.84 -4.17
C LEU A 474 -4.47 18.38 -5.44
N ILE A 475 -5.12 18.47 -6.61
CA ILE A 475 -4.51 18.11 -7.90
C ILE A 475 -3.33 19.05 -8.22
N VAL A 476 -3.49 20.36 -8.00
CA VAL A 476 -2.39 21.33 -8.19
C VAL A 476 -1.22 21.03 -7.25
N MET A 477 -1.50 20.70 -5.99
CA MET A 477 -0.47 20.30 -5.04
C MET A 477 0.24 19.01 -5.47
N CYS A 478 -0.52 18.01 -5.94
CA CYS A 478 0.03 16.79 -6.52
C CYS A 478 0.93 17.08 -7.72
N CYS A 479 0.47 17.87 -8.69
CA CYS A 479 1.27 18.24 -9.86
C CYS A 479 2.54 19.00 -9.46
N THR A 480 2.44 19.91 -8.50
CA THR A 480 3.59 20.68 -8.00
C THR A 480 4.60 19.74 -7.33
N GLY A 481 4.15 18.88 -6.41
CA GLY A 481 5.03 17.92 -5.72
C GLY A 481 5.67 16.90 -6.64
N LEU A 482 4.89 16.37 -7.60
CA LEU A 482 5.39 15.42 -8.59
C LEU A 482 6.43 16.07 -9.49
N ILE A 483 6.14 17.22 -10.09
CA ILE A 483 7.05 17.87 -11.05
C ILE A 483 8.29 18.39 -10.33
N SER A 484 8.12 19.18 -9.26
CA SER A 484 9.26 19.79 -8.57
C SER A 484 10.12 18.76 -7.84
N GLY A 485 9.50 17.77 -7.18
CA GLY A 485 10.23 16.73 -6.45
C GLY A 485 10.98 15.80 -7.40
N THR A 486 10.33 15.35 -8.48
CA THR A 486 11.00 14.53 -9.49
C THR A 486 12.15 15.28 -10.16
N TYR A 487 11.93 16.55 -10.52
CA TYR A 487 12.97 17.39 -11.11
C TYR A 487 14.16 17.57 -10.18
N ALA A 488 13.91 17.96 -8.92
CA ALA A 488 14.98 18.15 -7.93
C ALA A 488 15.77 16.86 -7.69
N SER A 489 15.10 15.71 -7.52
CA SER A 489 15.80 14.43 -7.33
C SER A 489 16.61 14.02 -8.56
N VAL A 490 16.10 14.22 -9.77
CA VAL A 490 16.84 13.91 -11.01
C VAL A 490 18.05 14.81 -11.17
N CYS A 491 17.93 16.12 -10.91
CA CYS A 491 19.06 17.04 -10.92
C CYS A 491 20.14 16.61 -9.93
N ASP A 492 19.78 16.28 -8.69
CA ASP A 492 20.74 15.82 -7.68
C ASP A 492 21.44 14.50 -8.07
N ILE A 493 20.72 13.59 -8.74
CA ILE A 493 21.30 12.36 -9.28
C ILE A 493 22.33 12.68 -10.38
N VAL A 494 21.96 13.56 -11.32
CA VAL A 494 22.85 13.96 -12.43
C VAL A 494 24.10 14.66 -11.89
N ASP A 495 23.93 15.61 -10.97
CA ASP A 495 25.03 16.35 -10.34
C ASP A 495 25.97 15.41 -9.57
N TYR A 496 25.43 14.36 -8.94
CA TYR A 496 26.24 13.35 -8.26
C TYR A 496 27.12 12.59 -9.25
N PHE A 497 26.56 12.11 -10.37
CA PHE A 497 27.33 11.38 -11.37
C PHE A 497 28.34 12.25 -12.09
N GLN A 498 28.04 13.54 -12.32
CA GLN A 498 28.98 14.49 -12.92
C GLN A 498 30.16 14.86 -12.02
N LYS A 499 30.02 14.80 -10.69
CA LYS A 499 31.11 15.09 -9.75
C LYS A 499 32.00 13.87 -9.45
N THR A 500 31.50 12.67 -9.73
CA THR A 500 32.18 11.40 -9.42
C THR A 500 33.02 10.89 -10.60
N HIS A 501 32.78 11.42 -11.80
CA HIS A 501 33.55 11.21 -13.03
C HIS A 501 34.23 12.50 -13.43
#